data_AF-A0A164ICW0-F1
#
_entry.id   AF-A0A164ICW0-F1
#
_cell.length_a   1.000
_cell.length_b   1.000
_cell.length_c   1.000
_cell.angle_alpha   90.00
_cell.angle_beta   90.00
_cell.angle_gamma   90.00
#
_symmetry.space_group_name_H-M   'P 1'
#
loop_
_entity.id
_entity.type
_entity.pdbx_description
1 polymer ?
#
loop_
_entity_poly.entity_id
_entity_poly.type
_entity_poly.pdbx_seq_one_letter_code
_entity_poly.pdbx_strand_id
1 'polypeptide(L)' 'RLAGPVAALDFIPGWIWLGLKTFCVVTVFLWVRASFPRFRYDQIMRLGWKIFIPVTLVWLVVVGLWIQSPYNIWK' A
#
# COMPACT_ATOMS: atom_id res chain seq x y z
N ARG A 1 -7.82 -10.59 -13.08
CA ARG A 1 -8.55 -11.50 -12.16
C ARG A 1 -9.17 -10.64 -11.06
N LEU A 2 -10.45 -10.29 -11.18
CA LEU A 2 -11.21 -9.60 -10.13
C LEU A 2 -11.78 -10.61 -9.12
N ALA A 3 -11.04 -11.70 -8.87
CA ALA A 3 -11.44 -12.74 -7.95
C ALA A 3 -11.11 -12.27 -6.54
N GLY A 4 -12.05 -12.44 -5.61
CA GLY A 4 -11.78 -12.26 -4.19
C GLY A 4 -10.62 -13.18 -3.76
N PRO A 5 -9.85 -12.81 -2.72
CA PRO A 5 -8.72 -13.62 -2.23
C PRO A 5 -9.14 -14.99 -1.65
N VAL A 6 -10.43 -15.31 -1.62
CA VAL A 6 -11.03 -16.51 -1.03
C VAL A 6 -12.13 -16.98 -1.99
N ALA A 7 -12.05 -18.26 -2.41
CA ALA A 7 -13.01 -18.88 -3.34
C ALA A 7 -14.47 -18.87 -2.85
N ALA A 8 -14.71 -18.54 -1.58
CA ALA A 8 -16.04 -18.39 -0.98
C ALA A 8 -16.74 -17.05 -1.33
N LEU A 9 -16.04 -16.08 -1.93
CA LEU A 9 -16.55 -14.73 -2.22
C LEU A 9 -16.82 -14.47 -3.72
N ASP A 10 -16.75 -15.49 -4.58
CA ASP A 10 -17.07 -15.37 -6.02
C ASP A 10 -18.55 -15.05 -6.32
N PHE A 11 -19.42 -15.14 -5.31
CA PHE A 11 -20.82 -14.73 -5.39
C PHE A 11 -20.99 -13.20 -5.34
N ILE A 12 -20.02 -12.47 -4.77
CA ILE A 12 -20.03 -11.01 -4.76
C ILE A 12 -19.46 -10.50 -6.10
N PRO A 13 -20.21 -9.74 -6.90
CA PRO A 13 -19.69 -9.19 -8.14
C PRO A 13 -18.53 -8.22 -7.86
N GLY A 14 -17.46 -8.30 -8.66
CA GLY A 14 -16.17 -7.66 -8.37
C GLY A 14 -16.20 -6.13 -8.19
N TRP A 15 -17.28 -5.46 -8.60
CA TRP A 15 -17.49 -4.03 -8.34
C TRP A 15 -17.75 -3.73 -6.86
N ILE A 16 -18.42 -4.63 -6.12
CA ILE A 16 -18.63 -4.48 -4.66
C ILE A 16 -17.31 -4.65 -3.93
N TRP A 17 -16.44 -5.56 -4.37
CA TRP A 17 -15.12 -5.75 -3.80
C TRP A 17 -14.21 -4.52 -4.00
N LEU A 18 -14.29 -3.89 -5.17
CA LEU A 18 -13.66 -2.59 -5.44
C LEU A 18 -14.23 -1.48 -4.54
N GLY A 19 -15.54 -1.46 -4.35
CA GLY A 19 -16.23 -0.55 -3.44
C GLY A 19 -15.76 -0.71 -1.99
N LEU A 20 -15.64 -1.95 -1.51
CA LEU A 20 -15.19 -2.26 -0.15
C LEU A 20 -13.73 -1.82 0.09
N LYS A 21 -12.84 -2.11 -0.87
CA LYS A 21 -11.44 -1.62 -0.82
C LYS A 21 -11.39 -0.10 -0.76
N THR A 22 -12.16 0.56 -1.64
CA THR A 22 -12.24 2.02 -1.69
C THR A 22 -12.79 2.59 -0.39
N PHE A 23 -13.84 1.99 0.18
CA PHE A 23 -14.42 2.38 1.46
C PHE A 23 -13.38 2.29 2.58
N CYS A 24 -12.65 1.17 2.69
CA CYS A 24 -11.56 1.03 3.66
C CYS A 24 -10.51 2.15 3.52
N VAL A 25 -10.07 2.45 2.30
CA VAL A 25 -9.07 3.51 2.06
C VAL A 25 -9.61 4.88 2.45
N VAL A 26 -10.86 5.20 2.09
CA VAL A 26 -11.49 6.49 2.42
C VAL A 26 -11.68 6.63 3.93
N THR A 27 -12.11 5.59 4.63
CA THR A 27 -12.24 5.60 6.09
C THR A 27 -10.88 5.82 6.76
N VAL A 28 -9.82 5.15 6.31
CA VAL A 28 -8.46 5.37 6.82
C VAL A 28 -8.01 6.80 6.54
N PHE A 29 -8.28 7.35 5.36
CA PHE A 29 -7.93 8.73 5.02
C PHE A 29 -8.66 9.76 5.90
N LEU A 30 -9.94 9.50 6.19
CA LEU A 30 -10.73 10.34 7.09
C LEU A 30 -10.20 10.27 8.53
N TRP A 31 -9.81 9.07 8.98
CA TRP A 31 -9.25 8.84 10.31
C TRP A 31 -7.88 9.50 10.47
N VAL A 32 -7.01 9.35 9.46
CA VAL A 32 -5.71 10.04 9.36
C VAL A 32 -5.87 11.56 9.46
N ARG A 33 -6.87 12.13 8.76
CA ARG A 33 -7.17 13.57 8.88
C ARG A 33 -7.60 13.95 10.30
N ALA A 34 -8.39 13.12 10.97
CA ALA A 34 -8.89 13.39 12.32
C ALA A 34 -7.81 13.20 13.41
N SER A 35 -6.89 12.25 13.25
CA SER A 35 -5.86 11.90 14.24
C SER A 35 -4.63 12.80 14.22
N PHE A 36 -4.43 13.61 13.19
CA PHE A 36 -3.21 14.39 13.01
C PHE A 36 -3.38 15.87 13.37
N PRO A 37 -2.93 16.31 14.57
CA PRO A 37 -2.87 17.72 14.95
C PRO A 37 -1.71 18.39 14.21
N ARG A 38 -2.04 19.24 13.22
CA ARG A 38 -1.15 20.14 12.44
C ARG A 38 0.36 19.80 12.46
N PHE A 39 0.81 19.03 11.47
CA PHE A 39 2.24 18.81 11.22
C PHE A 39 2.87 20.03 10.56
N ARG A 40 4.07 20.43 11.01
CA ARG A 40 4.82 21.53 10.39
C ARG A 40 5.41 21.07 9.06
N TYR A 41 5.43 21.94 8.05
CA TYR A 41 6.00 21.65 6.73
C TYR A 41 7.44 21.12 6.81
N ASP A 42 8.23 21.64 7.75
CA ASP A 42 9.62 21.18 7.96
C ASP A 42 9.72 19.71 8.40
N GLN A 43 8.74 19.21 9.13
CA GLN A 43 8.71 17.82 9.60
C GLN A 43 8.34 16.88 8.45
N ILE A 44 7.37 17.29 7.62
CA ILE A 44 6.95 16.54 6.43
C ILE A 44 8.09 16.50 5.41
N MET A 45 8.75 17.63 5.18
CA MET A 45 9.86 17.72 4.24
C MET A 45 11.04 16.85 4.68
N ARG A 46 11.35 16.84 5.99
CA ARG A 46 12.39 15.98 6.55
C ARG A 46 11.99 14.49 6.51
N LEU A 47 10.73 14.16 6.72
CA LEU A 47 10.21 12.78 6.62
C LEU A 47 10.28 12.26 5.17
N GLY A 48 9.86 13.07 4.20
CA GLY A 48 9.96 12.74 2.78
C GLY A 48 11.41 12.54 2.34
N TRP A 49 12.28 13.50 2.65
CA TRP A 49 13.67 13.45 2.22
C TRP A 49 14.53 12.43 2.98
N LYS A 50 14.34 12.24 4.29
CA LYS A 50 15.18 11.31 5.07
C LYS A 50 14.63 9.90 5.18
N ILE A 51 13.32 9.68 5.00
CA ILE A 51 12.71 8.37 5.21
C ILE A 51 12.15 7.80 3.91
N PHE A 52 11.36 8.55 3.14
CA PHE A 52 10.76 7.98 1.92
C PHE A 52 11.81 7.66 0.84
N ILE A 53 12.75 8.56 0.56
CA ILE A 53 13.79 8.35 -0.47
C ILE A 53 14.67 7.12 -0.19
N PRO A 54 15.28 6.97 1.00
CA PRO A 54 16.10 5.78 1.26
C PRO A 54 15.25 4.51 1.36
N VAL A 55 14.02 4.58 1.87
CA VAL A 55 13.12 3.42 1.92
C VAL A 55 12.78 2.92 0.53
N THR A 56 12.42 3.79 -0.41
CA THR A 56 12.10 3.37 -1.78
C THR A 56 13.32 2.81 -2.50
N LEU A 57 14.51 3.38 -2.26
CA LEU A 57 15.77 2.88 -2.81
C LEU A 57 16.11 1.47 -2.29
N VAL A 58 16.03 1.27 -0.96
CA VAL A 58 16.24 -0.03 -0.34
C VAL A 58 15.21 -1.05 -0.85
N TRP A 59 13.95 -0.66 -0.94
CA TRP A 59 12.90 -1.54 -1.43
C TRP A 59 13.13 -1.96 -2.89
N LEU A 60 13.62 -1.04 -3.73
CA LEU A 60 13.98 -1.35 -5.11
C LEU A 60 15.09 -2.40 -5.19
N VAL A 61 16.14 -2.26 -4.37
CA VAL A 61 17.23 -3.25 -4.28
C VAL A 61 16.70 -4.59 -3.74
N VAL A 62 15.86 -4.57 -2.70
CA VAL A 62 15.26 -5.79 -2.12
C VAL A 62 14.40 -6.52 -3.14
N VAL A 63 13.53 -5.82 -3.87
CA VAL A 63 12.69 -6.43 -4.92
C VAL A 63 13.54 -6.95 -6.08
N GLY A 64 14.57 -6.20 -6.49
CA GLY A 64 15.52 -6.65 -7.51
C GLY A 64 16.26 -7.93 -7.11
N LEU A 65 16.76 -7.98 -5.86
CA LEU A 65 17.39 -9.18 -5.30
C LEU A 65 16.40 -10.33 -5.14
N TRP A 66 15.14 -10.06 -4.79
CA TRP A 66 14.10 -11.09 -4.69
C TRP A 66 13.84 -11.72 -6.07
N ILE A 67 13.75 -10.91 -7.12
CA ILE A 67 13.63 -11.40 -8.50
C ILE A 67 14.89 -12.20 -8.91
N GLN A 68 16.07 -11.81 -8.46
CA GLN A 68 17.29 -12.58 -8.76
C GLN A 68 17.43 -13.84 -7.88
N SER A 69 16.79 -13.87 -6.72
CA SER A 69 16.86 -14.99 -5.78
C SER A 69 16.21 -16.24 -6.37
N PRO A 70 16.72 -17.44 -6.10
CA PRO A 70 16.18 -18.69 -6.62
C PRO A 70 14.75 -19.01 -6.16
N TYR A 71 14.19 -18.23 -5.21
CA TYR A 71 12.78 -18.29 -4.76
C TYR A 71 11.85 -17.39 -5.59
N ASN A 72 12.24 -17.10 -6.83
CA ASN A 72 11.43 -16.29 -7.72
C ASN A 72 10.18 -17.08 -8.13
N ILE A 73 9.04 -16.69 -7.57
CA ILE A 73 7.71 -17.32 -7.78
C ILE A 73 7.21 -17.07 -9.22
N TRP A 74 7.93 -16.24 -9.98
CA TRP A 74 7.64 -15.84 -11.36
C TRP A 74 8.40 -16.68 -12.40
N LYS A 75 8.91 -17.85 -12.01
CA LYS A 75 9.35 -18.91 -12.93
C LYS A 75 8.34 -20.05 -12.95
#